data_AF-A0AB73LYS0-F1
#
_entry.id   AF-A0AB73LYS0-F1
#
_cell.length_a   1.000
_cell.length_b   1.000
_cell.length_c   1.000
_cell.angle_alpha   90.00
_cell.angle_beta   90.00
_cell.angle_gamma   90.00
#
_symmetry.space_group_name_H-M   'P 1'
#
loop_
_entity.id
_entity.type
_entity.pdbx_description
1 polymer ?
#
loop_
_entity_poly.entity_id
_entity_poly.type
_entity_poly.pdbx_seq_one_letter_code
_entity_poly.pdbx_strand_id
1 'polypeptide(L)'
;MTEARRAVVVLSLVATSLLTFLLGVTDPAAPLFYPTRFLIWNLFLAWLPVFAALAFSAVRRKIWLIPIGLVWLAFLPNAPYLVTDLVHLIDGIAFWRHVLQYGVAAWTGIILGVVSLRLVHRRIQRDFGIVTGWIVVVVSVGLCAVGVVIGRFQRWNSWDLIHRPGAVAASTLEWVSSPFAFVAHTGVAVAVAAFFGLAYLTVWSLSAPDENSEKDPVPTNAAKVPV
;
A
#
# COMPACT_ATOMS: atom_id res chain seq x y z
N MET A 1 15.07 -10.47 6.27
CA MET A 1 15.54 -9.05 6.35
C MET A 1 16.23 -8.86 7.69
N THR A 2 17.47 -8.39 7.71
CA THR A 2 18.18 -8.05 8.95
C THR A 2 17.51 -6.87 9.66
N GLU A 3 17.60 -6.80 10.99
CA GLU A 3 17.05 -5.71 11.81
C GLU A 3 17.54 -4.33 11.33
N ALA A 4 18.81 -4.22 10.94
CA ALA A 4 19.39 -3.01 10.36
C ALA A 4 18.68 -2.56 9.07
N ARG A 5 18.37 -3.49 8.14
CA ARG A 5 17.65 -3.16 6.91
C ARG A 5 16.21 -2.68 7.18
N ARG A 6 15.55 -3.23 8.21
CA ARG A 6 14.22 -2.79 8.63
C ARG A 6 14.28 -1.37 9.20
N ALA A 7 15.24 -1.10 10.07
CA ALA A 7 15.45 0.22 10.65
C ALA A 7 15.71 1.27 9.56
N VAL A 8 16.55 0.97 8.58
CA VAL A 8 16.82 1.87 7.44
C VAL A 8 15.53 2.18 6.66
N VAL A 9 14.74 1.17 6.31
CA VAL A 9 13.47 1.40 5.58
C VAL A 9 12.50 2.28 6.39
N VAL A 10 12.35 2.01 7.69
CA VAL A 10 11.49 2.82 8.57
C VAL A 10 12.01 4.25 8.67
N LEU A 11 13.30 4.44 8.92
CA LEU A 11 13.91 5.76 8.99
C LEU A 11 13.78 6.53 7.67
N SER A 12 13.98 5.88 6.52
CA SER A 12 13.78 6.49 5.21
C SER A 12 12.32 6.89 4.97
N LEU A 13 11.36 6.07 5.37
CA LEU A 13 9.93 6.39 5.26
C LEU A 13 9.51 7.56 6.16
N VAL A 14 10.04 7.59 7.39
CA VAL A 14 9.81 8.70 8.31
C VAL A 14 10.46 9.98 7.78
N ALA A 15 11.71 9.91 7.30
CA ALA A 15 12.42 11.05 6.75
C ALA A 15 11.75 11.62 5.50
N THR A 16 11.28 10.77 4.58
CA THR A 16 10.56 11.20 3.37
C THR A 16 9.16 11.76 3.69
N SER A 17 8.48 11.22 4.71
CA SER A 17 7.23 11.78 5.23
C SER A 17 7.45 13.16 5.87
N LEU A 18 8.49 13.31 6.70
CA LEU A 18 8.87 14.58 7.31
C LEU A 18 9.26 15.61 6.24
N LEU A 19 10.02 15.20 5.21
CA LEU A 19 10.37 16.07 4.09
C LEU A 19 9.12 16.55 3.35
N THR A 20 8.17 15.65 3.07
CA THR A 20 6.88 16.02 2.44
C THR A 20 6.11 17.03 3.28
N PHE A 21 6.06 16.80 4.60
CA PHE A 21 5.41 17.71 5.54
C PHE A 21 6.09 19.09 5.59
N LEU A 22 7.42 19.12 5.72
CA LEU A 22 8.20 20.35 5.77
C LEU A 22 8.07 21.16 4.48
N LEU A 23 8.16 20.51 3.32
CA LEU A 23 7.96 21.18 2.03
C LEU A 23 6.55 21.79 1.92
N GLY A 24 5.55 21.13 2.48
CA GLY A 24 4.18 21.63 2.49
C GLY A 24 3.95 22.81 3.45
N VAL A 25 4.53 22.77 4.65
CA VAL A 25 4.35 23.82 5.68
C VAL A 25 5.21 25.06 5.39
N THR A 26 6.36 24.89 4.74
CA THR A 26 7.28 26.00 4.42
C THR A 26 6.98 26.69 3.09
N ASP A 27 5.95 26.28 2.34
CA ASP A 27 5.56 26.92 1.08
C ASP A 27 5.01 28.34 1.33
N PRO A 28 5.69 29.41 0.88
CA PRO A 28 5.27 30.78 1.15
C PRO A 28 4.11 31.25 0.25
N ALA A 29 3.68 30.46 -0.74
CA ALA A 29 2.66 30.86 -1.70
C ALA A 29 1.24 30.67 -1.14
N ALA A 30 0.49 31.76 -1.04
CA ALA A 30 -0.97 31.70 -0.86
C ALA A 30 -1.65 31.22 -2.17
N PRO A 31 -2.69 30.36 -2.10
CA PRO A 31 -3.33 29.89 -0.88
C PRO A 31 -2.69 28.61 -0.32
N LEU A 32 -2.21 28.71 0.91
CA LEU A 32 -1.75 27.62 1.79
C LEU A 32 -2.87 26.61 2.16
N PHE A 33 -4.12 26.88 1.78
CA PHE A 33 -5.29 26.33 2.44
C PHE A 33 -5.80 25.00 1.86
N TYR A 34 -5.47 24.65 0.62
CA TYR A 34 -6.08 23.48 -0.05
C TYR A 34 -5.08 22.37 -0.46
N PRO A 35 -3.93 22.66 -1.09
CA PRO A 35 -3.02 21.59 -1.56
C PRO A 35 -2.28 20.87 -0.43
N THR A 36 -1.75 21.63 0.55
CA THR A 36 -0.91 21.07 1.63
C THR A 36 -1.71 20.26 2.65
N ARG A 37 -2.88 20.76 3.09
CA ARG A 37 -3.71 20.05 4.08
C ARG A 37 -4.22 18.72 3.56
N PHE A 38 -4.66 18.70 2.30
CA PHE A 38 -5.09 17.49 1.62
C PHE A 38 -3.96 16.46 1.49
N LEU A 39 -2.77 16.90 1.07
CA LEU A 39 -1.61 16.00 0.95
C LEU A 39 -1.15 15.45 2.30
N ILE A 40 -1.12 16.27 3.35
CA ILE A 40 -0.77 15.82 4.71
C ILE A 40 -1.80 14.80 5.20
N TRP A 41 -3.09 15.04 4.96
CA TRP A 41 -4.15 14.11 5.31
C TRP A 41 -4.02 12.78 4.55
N ASN A 42 -3.77 12.83 3.24
CA ASN A 42 -3.56 11.63 2.44
C ASN A 42 -2.29 10.88 2.85
N LEU A 43 -1.23 11.60 3.22
CA LEU A 43 -0.01 10.99 3.75
C LEU A 43 -0.28 10.28 5.07
N PHE A 44 -1.08 10.88 5.97
CA PHE A 44 -1.53 10.22 7.19
C PHE A 44 -2.34 8.95 6.88
N LEU A 45 -3.29 9.02 5.96
CA LEU A 45 -4.06 7.85 5.53
C LEU A 45 -3.20 6.75 4.90
N ALA A 46 -2.12 7.12 4.18
CA ALA A 46 -1.18 6.19 3.58
C ALA A 46 -0.38 5.36 4.61
N TRP A 47 -0.26 5.83 5.86
CA TRP A 47 0.38 5.08 6.94
C TRP A 47 -0.56 4.03 7.58
N LEU A 48 -1.88 4.23 7.54
CA LEU A 48 -2.87 3.30 8.09
C LEU A 48 -2.74 1.86 7.60
N PRO A 49 -2.56 1.56 6.29
CA PRO A 49 -2.37 0.18 5.86
C PRO A 49 -1.09 -0.45 6.43
N VAL A 50 -0.03 0.32 6.70
CA VAL A 50 1.17 -0.22 7.35
C VAL A 50 0.87 -0.63 8.80
N PHE A 51 0.18 0.22 9.57
CA PHE A 51 -0.21 -0.12 10.94
C PHE A 51 -1.14 -1.34 10.99
N ALA A 52 -2.12 -1.40 10.09
CA ALA A 52 -3.01 -2.55 9.98
C ALA A 52 -2.24 -3.84 9.58
N ALA A 53 -1.27 -3.75 8.66
CA ALA A 53 -0.45 -4.89 8.27
C ALA A 53 0.50 -5.37 9.38
N LEU A 54 1.02 -4.45 10.20
CA LEU A 54 1.81 -4.78 11.40
C LEU A 54 0.93 -5.52 12.42
N ALA A 55 -0.27 -5.01 12.69
CA ALA A 55 -1.23 -5.69 13.57
C ALA A 55 -1.61 -7.08 13.04
N PHE A 56 -1.86 -7.20 11.72
CA PHE A 56 -2.14 -8.46 11.04
C PHE A 56 -0.99 -9.47 11.20
N SER A 57 0.26 -9.00 11.13
CA SER A 57 1.44 -9.85 11.27
C SER A 57 1.66 -10.32 12.71
N ALA A 58 1.34 -9.46 13.69
CA ALA A 58 1.56 -9.70 15.12
C ALA A 58 0.44 -10.51 15.80
N VAL A 59 -0.77 -10.51 15.24
CA VAL A 59 -1.92 -11.17 15.88
C VAL A 59 -1.73 -12.69 15.93
N ARG A 60 -1.91 -13.26 17.13
CA ARG A 60 -1.74 -14.71 17.35
C ARG A 60 -3.02 -15.49 17.11
N ARG A 61 -4.17 -14.92 17.47
CA ARG A 61 -5.48 -15.58 17.33
C ARG A 61 -6.00 -15.39 15.91
N LYS A 62 -6.17 -16.51 15.18
CA LYS A 62 -6.59 -16.50 13.76
C LYS A 62 -7.94 -15.80 13.51
N ILE A 63 -8.84 -15.77 14.48
CA ILE A 63 -10.15 -15.09 14.37
C ILE A 63 -10.03 -13.59 14.05
N TRP A 64 -8.93 -12.95 14.46
CA TRP A 64 -8.69 -11.54 14.19
C TRP A 64 -8.06 -11.26 12.83
N LEU A 65 -7.62 -12.29 12.09
CA LEU A 65 -7.03 -12.10 10.76
C LEU A 65 -8.03 -11.48 9.79
N ILE A 66 -9.27 -11.97 9.78
CA ILE A 66 -10.31 -11.46 8.87
C ILE A 66 -10.60 -9.97 9.13
N PRO A 67 -11.01 -9.53 10.33
CA PRO A 67 -11.35 -8.12 10.55
C PRO A 67 -10.16 -7.19 10.33
N ILE A 68 -8.95 -7.57 10.78
CA ILE A 68 -7.76 -6.74 10.58
C ILE A 68 -7.37 -6.69 9.10
N GLY A 69 -7.50 -7.82 8.38
CA GLY A 69 -7.25 -7.90 6.94
C GLY A 69 -8.22 -7.05 6.13
N LEU A 70 -9.49 -7.00 6.50
CA LEU A 70 -10.48 -6.13 5.87
C LEU A 70 -10.16 -4.65 6.11
N VAL A 71 -9.79 -4.27 7.33
CA VAL A 71 -9.34 -2.90 7.63
C VAL A 71 -8.10 -2.55 6.80
N TRP A 72 -7.11 -3.44 6.76
CA TRP A 72 -5.92 -3.25 5.92
C TRP A 72 -6.29 -3.03 4.45
N LEU A 73 -7.14 -3.88 3.89
CA LEU A 73 -7.54 -3.82 2.49
C LEU A 73 -8.34 -2.55 2.16
N ALA A 74 -9.18 -2.08 3.09
CA ALA A 74 -9.94 -0.84 2.93
C ALA A 74 -9.04 0.40 2.90
N PHE A 75 -7.94 0.40 3.67
CA PHE A 75 -6.99 1.51 3.71
C PHE A 75 -5.83 1.38 2.71
N LEU A 76 -5.58 0.20 2.15
CA LEU A 76 -4.53 -0.05 1.16
C LEU A 76 -4.53 0.93 -0.02
N PRO A 77 -5.68 1.30 -0.63
CA PRO A 77 -5.72 2.25 -1.74
C PRO A 77 -5.08 3.61 -1.43
N ASN A 78 -5.15 4.09 -0.19
CA ASN A 78 -4.65 5.41 0.19
C ASN A 78 -3.14 5.58 -0.03
N ALA A 79 -2.38 4.49 0.01
CA ALA A 79 -0.95 4.51 -0.20
C ALA A 79 -0.56 4.84 -1.67
N PRO A 80 -0.95 4.05 -2.69
CA PRO A 80 -0.72 4.41 -4.09
C PRO A 80 -1.59 5.59 -4.58
N TYR A 81 -2.64 5.97 -3.85
CA TYR A 81 -3.44 7.16 -4.17
C TYR A 81 -2.59 8.44 -4.29
N LEU A 82 -1.54 8.58 -3.46
CA LEU A 82 -0.61 9.71 -3.49
C LEU A 82 0.08 9.90 -4.85
N VAL A 83 0.21 8.86 -5.66
CA VAL A 83 0.74 8.96 -7.05
C VAL A 83 -0.23 9.70 -7.95
N THR A 84 -1.53 9.49 -7.76
CA THR A 84 -2.53 10.17 -8.57
C THR A 84 -2.58 11.67 -8.23
N ASP A 85 -2.22 12.05 -7.00
CA ASP A 85 -2.19 13.44 -6.52
C ASP A 85 -1.25 14.36 -7.29
N LEU A 86 -0.34 13.79 -8.11
CA LEU A 86 0.42 14.54 -9.10
C LEU A 86 -0.44 15.29 -10.13
N VAL A 87 -1.72 14.92 -10.34
CA VAL A 87 -2.60 15.66 -11.27
C VAL A 87 -2.75 17.13 -10.90
N HIS A 88 -2.60 17.48 -9.62
CA HIS A 88 -2.76 18.86 -9.14
C HIS A 88 -1.59 19.77 -9.58
N LEU A 89 -0.51 19.21 -10.15
CA LEU A 89 0.58 20.00 -10.75
C LEU A 89 0.14 20.77 -12.00
N ILE A 90 -1.00 20.44 -12.60
CA ILE A 90 -1.46 21.02 -13.87
C ILE A 90 -1.84 22.51 -13.71
N ASP A 91 -2.16 22.98 -12.50
CA ASP A 91 -2.67 24.34 -12.25
C ASP A 91 -1.59 25.44 -12.08
N GLY A 92 -0.35 25.19 -12.51
CA GLY A 92 0.45 26.20 -13.23
C GLY A 92 1.19 27.32 -12.48
N ILE A 93 1.24 27.40 -11.14
CA ILE A 93 1.87 28.59 -10.48
C ILE A 93 3.19 28.31 -9.71
N ALA A 94 3.56 27.06 -9.44
CA ALA A 94 4.86 26.72 -8.82
C ALA A 94 5.36 25.31 -9.16
N PHE A 95 5.29 24.95 -10.45
CA PHE A 95 5.49 23.59 -10.98
C PHE A 95 6.66 22.84 -10.32
N TRP A 96 7.87 23.40 -10.30
CA TRP A 96 9.06 22.71 -9.78
C TRP A 96 9.04 22.40 -8.28
N ARG A 97 8.47 23.29 -7.44
CA ARG A 97 8.42 23.08 -5.98
C ARG A 97 7.37 22.04 -5.62
N HIS A 98 6.21 22.09 -6.27
CA HIS A 98 5.14 21.11 -6.09
C HIS A 98 5.51 19.76 -6.70
N VAL A 99 6.24 19.71 -7.82
CA VAL A 99 6.79 18.45 -8.38
C VAL A 99 7.61 17.70 -7.35
N LEU A 100 8.49 18.36 -6.60
CA LEU A 100 9.29 17.69 -5.59
C LEU A 100 8.43 17.21 -4.41
N GLN A 101 7.53 18.05 -3.91
CA GLN A 101 6.65 17.70 -2.79
C GLN A 101 5.74 16.51 -3.12
N TYR A 102 5.00 16.58 -4.23
CA TYR A 102 4.11 15.49 -4.68
C TYR A 102 4.91 14.26 -5.12
N GLY A 103 6.09 14.44 -5.73
CA GLY A 103 6.98 13.35 -6.12
C GLY A 103 7.48 12.56 -4.90
N VAL A 104 7.96 13.24 -3.85
CA VAL A 104 8.37 12.59 -2.60
C VAL A 104 7.17 11.93 -1.91
N ALA A 105 5.99 12.58 -1.92
CA ALA A 105 4.78 11.99 -1.36
C ALA A 105 4.36 10.70 -2.09
N ALA A 106 4.35 10.73 -3.43
CA ALA A 106 4.02 9.58 -4.27
C ALA A 106 5.02 8.43 -4.08
N TRP A 107 6.32 8.75 -4.02
CA TRP A 107 7.35 7.77 -3.69
C TRP A 107 7.08 7.13 -2.32
N THR A 108 6.86 7.95 -1.30
CA THR A 108 6.57 7.49 0.06
C THR A 108 5.34 6.60 0.09
N GLY A 109 4.26 7.02 -0.56
CA GLY A 109 3.01 6.28 -0.68
C GLY A 109 3.20 4.89 -1.28
N ILE A 110 3.92 4.79 -2.41
CA ILE A 110 4.18 3.49 -3.04
C ILE A 110 5.01 2.58 -2.14
N ILE A 111 6.05 3.09 -1.49
CA ILE A 111 6.87 2.27 -0.60
C ILE A 111 6.05 1.82 0.63
N LEU A 112 5.22 2.68 1.21
CA LEU A 112 4.28 2.31 2.29
C LEU A 112 3.32 1.20 1.83
N GLY A 113 2.74 1.35 0.65
CA GLY A 113 1.87 0.34 0.04
C GLY A 113 2.58 -1.00 -0.11
N VAL A 114 3.79 -0.99 -0.69
CA VAL A 114 4.59 -2.21 -0.92
C VAL A 114 5.00 -2.86 0.40
N VAL A 115 5.43 -2.08 1.39
CA VAL A 115 5.79 -2.58 2.72
C VAL A 115 4.60 -3.24 3.38
N SER A 116 3.42 -2.59 3.36
CA SER A 116 2.20 -3.15 3.96
C SER A 116 1.78 -4.45 3.28
N LEU A 117 1.78 -4.49 1.94
CA LEU A 117 1.43 -5.66 1.16
C LEU A 117 2.41 -6.82 1.39
N ARG A 118 3.69 -6.52 1.56
CA ARG A 118 4.72 -7.53 1.83
C ARG A 118 4.59 -8.16 3.22
N LEU A 119 4.20 -7.39 4.23
CA LEU A 119 3.93 -7.91 5.56
C LEU A 119 2.78 -8.92 5.53
N VAL A 120 1.66 -8.55 4.88
CA VAL A 120 0.50 -9.44 4.70
C VAL A 120 0.88 -10.66 3.85
N HIS A 121 1.55 -10.46 2.71
CA HIS A 121 1.96 -11.54 1.82
C HIS A 121 2.80 -12.60 2.57
N ARG A 122 3.83 -12.17 3.29
CA ARG A 122 4.70 -13.09 4.06
C ARG A 122 3.92 -13.86 5.12
N ARG A 123 3.01 -13.20 5.82
CA ARG A 123 2.20 -13.85 6.85
C ARG A 123 1.28 -14.91 6.25
N ILE A 124 0.60 -14.59 5.15
CA ILE A 124 -0.27 -15.54 4.44
C ILE A 124 0.53 -16.71 3.87
N GLN A 125 1.68 -16.45 3.25
CA GLN A 125 2.55 -17.51 2.73
C GLN A 125 2.95 -18.50 3.82
N ARG A 126 3.30 -18.00 5.01
CA ARG A 126 3.71 -18.81 6.15
C ARG A 126 2.56 -19.63 6.74
N ASP A 127 1.35 -19.08 6.80
CA ASP A 127 0.21 -19.71 7.48
C ASP A 127 -0.66 -20.58 6.56
N PHE A 128 -0.71 -20.25 5.26
CA PHE A 128 -1.65 -20.82 4.27
C PHE A 128 -0.98 -21.21 2.94
N GLY A 129 0.33 -21.08 2.81
CA GLY A 129 1.10 -21.52 1.65
C GLY A 129 1.36 -20.44 0.59
N ILE A 130 2.34 -20.72 -0.27
CA ILE A 130 2.89 -19.79 -1.28
C ILE A 130 1.82 -19.34 -2.28
N VAL A 131 1.01 -20.28 -2.77
CA VAL A 131 -0.04 -20.02 -3.77
C VAL A 131 -1.08 -19.04 -3.21
N THR A 132 -1.58 -19.28 -2.00
CA THR A 132 -2.55 -18.41 -1.33
C THR A 132 -1.97 -17.01 -1.13
N GLY A 133 -0.69 -16.91 -0.78
CA GLY A 133 -0.01 -15.62 -0.65
C GLY A 133 -0.04 -14.79 -1.93
N TRP A 134 0.30 -15.40 -3.07
CA TRP A 134 0.30 -14.70 -4.35
C TRP A 134 -1.10 -14.36 -4.84
N ILE A 135 -2.10 -15.22 -4.60
CA ILE A 135 -3.50 -14.90 -4.87
C ILE A 135 -3.92 -13.65 -4.10
N VAL A 136 -3.58 -13.56 -2.80
CA VAL A 136 -3.86 -12.37 -2.00
C VAL A 136 -3.17 -11.14 -2.58
N VAL A 137 -1.92 -11.24 -3.03
CA VAL A 137 -1.21 -10.12 -3.68
C VAL A 137 -1.96 -9.63 -4.92
N VAL A 138 -2.30 -10.52 -5.86
CA VAL A 138 -2.97 -10.17 -7.11
C VAL A 138 -4.34 -9.53 -6.85
N VAL A 139 -5.13 -10.15 -5.97
CA VAL A 139 -6.46 -9.64 -5.59
C VAL A 139 -6.34 -8.27 -4.91
N SER A 140 -5.41 -8.10 -3.97
CA SER A 140 -5.20 -6.84 -3.28
C SER A 140 -4.75 -5.72 -4.21
N VAL A 141 -3.87 -6.00 -5.20
CA VAL A 141 -3.47 -5.00 -6.20
C VAL A 141 -4.66 -4.57 -7.06
N GLY A 142 -5.49 -5.52 -7.51
CA GLY A 142 -6.70 -5.20 -8.28
C GLY A 142 -7.72 -4.37 -7.49
N LEU A 143 -8.03 -4.80 -6.27
CA LEU A 143 -8.94 -4.06 -5.38
C LEU A 143 -8.39 -2.68 -4.99
N CYS A 144 -7.07 -2.57 -4.85
CA CYS A 144 -6.39 -1.30 -4.60
C CYS A 144 -6.60 -0.32 -5.75
N ALA A 145 -6.42 -0.77 -6.99
CA ALA A 145 -6.65 0.06 -8.17
C ALA A 145 -8.12 0.52 -8.29
N VAL A 146 -9.07 -0.37 -8.00
CA VAL A 146 -10.50 -0.02 -7.90
C VAL A 146 -10.73 1.03 -6.82
N GLY A 147 -10.17 0.84 -5.63
CA GLY A 147 -10.28 1.79 -4.52
C GLY A 147 -9.72 3.18 -4.86
N VAL A 148 -8.61 3.25 -5.60
CA VAL A 148 -8.05 4.52 -6.08
C VAL A 148 -9.03 5.22 -7.03
N VAL A 149 -9.64 4.50 -7.98
CA VAL A 149 -10.64 5.06 -8.90
C VAL A 149 -11.88 5.56 -8.16
N ILE A 150 -12.37 4.79 -7.18
CA ILE A 150 -13.50 5.19 -6.33
C ILE A 150 -13.18 6.49 -5.59
N GLY A 151 -12.02 6.57 -4.92
CA GLY A 151 -11.61 7.78 -4.22
C GLY A 151 -11.41 8.98 -5.15
N ARG A 152 -10.86 8.73 -6.36
CA ARG A 152 -10.51 9.78 -7.32
C ARG A 152 -11.70 10.38 -8.05
N PHE A 153 -12.51 9.52 -8.66
CA PHE A 153 -13.55 9.94 -9.59
C PHE A 153 -14.90 10.06 -8.90
N GLN A 154 -15.15 9.22 -7.90
CA GLN A 154 -16.42 9.23 -7.17
C GLN A 154 -16.32 10.00 -5.84
N ARG A 155 -15.11 10.43 -5.42
CA ARG A 155 -14.82 11.25 -4.22
C ARG A 155 -15.35 10.64 -2.92
N TRP A 156 -15.58 9.33 -2.90
CA TRP A 156 -15.98 8.60 -1.71
C TRP A 156 -14.78 8.39 -0.79
N ASN A 157 -14.95 8.69 0.50
CA ASN A 157 -13.96 8.41 1.53
C ASN A 157 -14.18 7.02 2.13
N SER A 158 -13.18 6.50 2.85
CA SER A 158 -13.33 5.27 3.65
C SER A 158 -14.48 5.35 4.67
N TRP A 159 -14.89 6.56 5.05
CA TRP A 159 -16.06 6.83 5.92
C TRP A 159 -17.39 6.58 5.21
N ASP A 160 -17.48 6.87 3.91
CA ASP A 160 -18.70 6.66 3.13
C ASP A 160 -18.96 5.17 2.84
N LEU A 161 -17.90 4.36 2.80
CA LEU A 161 -18.02 2.91 2.70
C LEU A 161 -18.72 2.31 3.94
N ILE A 162 -18.60 2.96 5.10
CA ILE A 162 -19.24 2.55 6.35
C ILE A 162 -20.68 3.05 6.41
N HIS A 163 -20.94 4.29 5.97
CA HIS A 163 -22.26 4.92 6.10
C HIS A 163 -23.20 4.68 4.92
N ARG A 164 -22.67 4.42 3.72
CA ARG A 164 -23.45 4.21 2.49
C ARG A 164 -22.84 3.11 1.59
N PRO A 165 -22.61 1.89 2.12
CA PRO A 165 -21.96 0.81 1.38
C PRO A 165 -22.69 0.45 0.08
N GLY A 166 -24.03 0.48 0.07
CA GLY A 166 -24.83 0.14 -1.11
C GLY A 166 -24.67 1.12 -2.28
N ALA A 167 -24.53 2.42 -2.00
CA ALA A 167 -24.34 3.42 -3.04
C ALA A 167 -22.95 3.30 -3.69
N VAL A 168 -21.91 3.09 -2.87
CA VAL A 168 -20.53 2.87 -3.35
C VAL A 168 -20.45 1.57 -4.14
N ALA A 169 -21.11 0.50 -3.68
CA ALA A 169 -21.12 -0.78 -4.39
C ALA A 169 -21.84 -0.68 -5.73
N ALA A 170 -22.98 0.00 -5.79
CA ALA A 170 -23.75 0.17 -7.03
C ALA A 170 -22.98 0.97 -8.09
N SER A 171 -22.38 2.11 -7.72
CA SER A 171 -21.59 2.92 -8.64
C SER A 171 -20.32 2.22 -9.12
N THR A 172 -19.69 1.43 -8.24
CA THR A 172 -18.53 0.60 -8.61
C THR A 172 -18.95 -0.51 -9.57
N LEU A 173 -20.06 -1.18 -9.30
CA LEU A 173 -20.57 -2.28 -10.13
C LEU A 173 -21.02 -1.81 -11.52
N GLU A 174 -21.66 -0.64 -11.59
CA GLU A 174 -22.04 0.00 -12.85
C GLU A 174 -20.81 0.25 -13.73
N TRP A 175 -19.75 0.83 -13.16
CA TRP A 175 -18.49 1.03 -13.87
C TRP A 175 -17.83 -0.29 -14.29
N VAL A 176 -17.70 -1.27 -13.37
CA VAL A 176 -17.07 -2.57 -13.65
C VAL A 176 -17.84 -3.37 -14.70
N SER A 177 -19.17 -3.21 -14.77
CA SER A 177 -20.01 -3.85 -15.78
C SER A 177 -19.88 -3.20 -17.17
N SER A 178 -19.46 -1.93 -17.23
CA SER A 178 -19.32 -1.16 -18.47
C SER A 178 -17.95 -0.46 -18.56
N PRO A 179 -16.83 -1.19 -18.53
CA PRO A 179 -15.49 -0.59 -18.40
C PRO A 179 -15.09 0.23 -19.63
N PHE A 180 -15.64 -0.09 -20.80
CA PHE A 180 -15.41 0.64 -22.06
C PHE A 180 -16.23 1.93 -22.17
N ALA A 181 -17.28 2.10 -21.35
CA ALA A 181 -18.01 3.37 -21.27
C ALA A 181 -17.23 4.43 -20.47
N PHE A 182 -16.33 3.99 -19.59
CA PHE A 182 -15.52 4.84 -18.72
C PHE A 182 -14.01 4.63 -18.95
N VAL A 183 -13.56 4.85 -20.19
CA VAL A 183 -12.18 4.59 -20.64
C VAL A 183 -11.14 5.27 -19.74
N ALA A 184 -11.40 6.50 -19.27
CA ALA A 184 -10.49 7.22 -18.38
C ALA A 184 -10.34 6.55 -17.00
N HIS A 185 -11.44 6.08 -16.39
CA HIS A 185 -11.42 5.41 -15.10
C HIS A 185 -10.69 4.06 -15.21
N THR A 186 -10.99 3.31 -16.27
CA THR A 186 -10.36 2.03 -16.57
C THR A 186 -8.86 2.18 -16.86
N GLY A 187 -8.46 3.22 -17.62
CA GLY A 187 -7.06 3.54 -17.87
C GLY A 187 -6.27 3.83 -16.59
N VAL A 188 -6.84 4.64 -15.69
CA VAL A 188 -6.21 4.92 -14.38
C VAL A 188 -6.14 3.67 -13.51
N ALA A 189 -7.19 2.85 -13.44
CA ALA A 189 -7.17 1.60 -12.69
C ALA A 189 -6.04 0.67 -13.18
N VAL A 190 -5.94 0.46 -14.50
CA VAL A 190 -4.89 -0.39 -15.08
C VAL A 190 -3.51 0.18 -14.81
N ALA A 191 -3.31 1.49 -14.97
CA ALA A 191 -2.03 2.14 -14.70
C ALA A 191 -1.62 2.01 -13.23
N VAL A 192 -2.53 2.23 -12.29
CA VAL A 192 -2.28 2.09 -10.84
C VAL A 192 -1.99 0.64 -10.48
N ALA A 193 -2.78 -0.31 -10.99
CA ALA A 193 -2.56 -1.74 -10.75
C ALA A 193 -1.18 -2.19 -11.27
N ALA A 194 -0.84 -1.81 -12.51
CA ALA A 194 0.44 -2.14 -13.12
C ALA A 194 1.59 -1.50 -12.36
N PHE A 195 1.51 -0.21 -12.05
CA PHE A 195 2.56 0.50 -11.34
C PHE A 195 2.78 -0.07 -9.93
N PHE A 196 1.71 -0.27 -9.16
CA PHE A 196 1.80 -0.81 -7.81
C PHE A 196 2.28 -2.27 -7.80
N GLY A 197 1.75 -3.10 -8.71
CA GLY A 197 2.16 -4.49 -8.86
C GLY A 197 3.62 -4.64 -9.28
N LEU A 198 4.09 -3.84 -10.25
CA LEU A 198 5.49 -3.84 -10.68
C LEU A 198 6.43 -3.30 -9.58
N ALA A 199 6.03 -2.25 -8.85
CA ALA A 199 6.78 -1.76 -7.70
C ALA A 199 6.91 -2.85 -6.62
N TYR A 200 5.82 -3.58 -6.36
CA TYR A 200 5.83 -4.72 -5.46
C TYR A 200 6.80 -5.82 -5.92
N LEU A 201 6.70 -6.26 -7.19
CA LEU A 201 7.56 -7.29 -7.76
C LEU A 201 9.04 -6.89 -7.74
N THR A 202 9.34 -5.61 -8.00
CA THR A 202 10.71 -5.08 -7.95
C THR A 202 11.29 -5.17 -6.55
N VAL A 203 10.55 -4.75 -5.53
CA VAL A 203 11.02 -4.82 -4.14
C VAL A 203 11.09 -6.28 -3.65
N TRP A 204 10.15 -7.12 -4.12
CA TRP A 204 10.14 -8.54 -3.81
C TRP A 204 11.35 -9.26 -4.42
N SER A 205 11.73 -8.98 -5.67
CA SER A 205 12.88 -9.60 -6.34
C SER A 205 14.23 -9.17 -5.74
N LEU A 206 14.35 -7.90 -5.33
CA LEU A 206 15.55 -7.37 -4.67
C LEU A 206 15.71 -7.84 -3.22
N SER A 207 14.67 -8.42 -2.65
CA SER A 207 14.69 -8.92 -1.28
C SER A 207 15.26 -10.33 -1.22
N ALA A 208 16.43 -10.49 -0.61
CA ALA A 208 17.02 -11.80 -0.35
C ALA A 208 16.01 -12.76 0.34
N PRO A 209 15.98 -14.05 -0.04
CA PRO A 209 15.26 -15.09 0.69
C PRO A 209 15.66 -15.05 2.17
N ASP A 210 14.71 -15.19 3.09
CA ASP A 210 15.03 -15.19 4.51
C ASP A 210 15.89 -16.44 4.83
N GLU A 211 17.16 -16.26 5.18
CA GLU A 211 18.19 -17.29 5.49
C GLU A 211 17.86 -18.27 6.63
N ASN A 212 16.61 -18.33 7.11
CA ASN A 212 16.23 -19.13 8.27
C ASN A 212 15.58 -20.48 7.93
N SER A 213 15.65 -20.95 6.68
CA SER A 213 15.09 -22.25 6.28
C SER A 213 16.10 -23.41 6.28
N GLU A 214 17.34 -23.20 6.72
CA GLU A 214 18.41 -24.21 6.70
C GLU A 214 19.05 -24.43 8.09
N LYS A 215 18.20 -24.60 9.10
CA LYS A 215 18.59 -25.14 10.41
C LYS A 215 17.58 -26.17 10.91
N ASP A 216 17.21 -27.13 10.06
CA ASP A 216 16.76 -28.41 10.58
C ASP A 216 18.02 -29.25 10.84
N PRO A 217 18.40 -29.52 12.10
CA PRO A 217 19.49 -30.44 12.36
C PRO A 217 19.06 -31.81 11.83
N VAL A 218 19.77 -32.30 10.82
CA VAL A 218 19.71 -33.71 10.42
C VAL A 218 19.87 -34.55 11.70
N PRO A 219 18.91 -35.41 12.07
CA PRO A 219 19.11 -36.29 13.21
C PRO A 219 20.21 -37.27 12.83
N THR A 220 21.42 -37.05 13.37
CA THR A 220 22.52 -38.01 13.32
C THR A 220 22.07 -39.27 14.04
N ASN A 221 21.52 -40.21 13.28
CA ASN A 221 21.18 -41.53 13.76
C ASN A 221 22.47 -42.35 13.89
N ALA A 222 23.20 -42.13 14.98
CA ALA A 222 24.33 -42.97 15.38
C ALA A 222 23.90 -43.84 16.57
N ALA A 223 22.94 -44.73 16.34
CA ALA A 223 22.68 -45.88 17.19
C ALA A 223 23.13 -47.14 16.46
N LYS A 224 24.42 -47.47 16.57
CA LYS A 224 24.94 -48.84 16.39
C LYS A 224 26.10 -49.10 17.33
N VAL A 225 25.78 -49.56 18.53
CA VAL A 225 26.55 -50.55 19.31
C VAL A 225 25.48 -51.46 19.90
N PRO A 226 25.43 -52.75 19.54
CA PRO A 226 26.25 -53.75 20.24
C PRO A 226 26.80 -54.87 19.34
N VAL A 227 28.04 -55.33 19.58
CA VAL A 227 28.46 -56.61 20.21
C VAL A 227 29.98 -56.57 20.30
#